data_AF-A0A0F8ZME2-F1
#
_entry.id   AF-A0A0F8ZME2-F1
#
_cell.length_a   1.000
_cell.length_b   1.000
_cell.length_c   1.000
_cell.angle_alpha   90.00
_cell.angle_beta   90.00
_cell.angle_gamma   90.00
#
_symmetry.space_group_name_H-M   'P 1'
#
loop_
_entity.id
_entity.type
_entity.pdbx_description
1 polymer ?
#
loop_
_entity_poly.entity_id
_entity_poly.type
_entity_poly.pdbx_seq_one_letter_code
_entity_poly.pdbx_strand_id
1 'polypeptide(L)'
;MAKTFYVIDGHWQIFRAYYARFGDLTSPAGEPTKATYVFTTMLLKLIGDRAPDYLAVALDGPREQLVRTELYPQYKATRAAAPEDMGPQIERIVQILRAMGVPVLQAPGAEADDIMATIVSKLALADVRVLLVSRDKDLEQLIGPGAALYDPVRDEEIDAARLVELKGYPPEKAVEVQTLCGDSTDNVPGIPGVGPKTAVKLIGLYGSAEGVLAHAEELTPKLRQNVTANAESMELTRKLVTLDGDVDMQVDLEAMAFRGIQADRVRPIFVELGFKRLVDQIDAAAGPRAPGDEAPAAPGGMTTAKDFDYRCIDTPEGLDRLVAELAGVSRLAVDTETTSVRPMWAELVGISLAWEPGRAVYLPLAAPLGQKTLSRERVIER
;
A
#
# COMPACT_ATOMS: atom_id res chain seq x y z
N MET A 1 -15.32 21.60 4.57
CA MET A 1 -14.13 20.98 3.95
C MET A 1 -14.57 20.33 2.67
N ALA A 2 -13.76 20.38 1.61
CA ALA A 2 -14.03 19.57 0.42
C ALA A 2 -14.02 18.08 0.82
N LYS A 3 -14.92 17.29 0.24
CA LYS A 3 -14.90 15.83 0.43
C LYS A 3 -13.62 15.26 -0.20
N THR A 4 -13.19 14.09 0.26
CA THR A 4 -11.99 13.43 -0.24
C THR A 4 -12.33 12.14 -0.98
N PHE A 5 -11.73 11.96 -2.15
CA PHE A 5 -11.81 10.73 -2.92
C PHE A 5 -10.44 10.10 -3.05
N TYR A 6 -10.23 8.97 -2.39
CA TYR A 6 -9.02 8.18 -2.54
C TYR A 6 -9.18 7.16 -3.67
N VAL A 7 -8.34 7.26 -4.70
CA VAL A 7 -8.24 6.26 -5.77
C VAL A 7 -6.93 5.52 -5.58
N ILE A 8 -7.01 4.22 -5.35
CA ILE A 8 -5.83 3.39 -5.10
C ILE A 8 -5.35 2.77 -6.40
N ASP A 9 -4.08 2.97 -6.72
CA ASP A 9 -3.37 2.16 -7.72
C ASP A 9 -3.19 0.75 -7.15
N GLY A 10 -4.03 -0.16 -7.66
CA GLY A 10 -4.15 -1.51 -7.12
C GLY A 10 -2.89 -2.33 -7.37
N HIS A 11 -2.34 -2.33 -8.59
CA HIS A 11 -1.15 -3.10 -8.91
C HIS A 11 0.05 -2.62 -8.10
N TRP A 12 0.28 -1.31 -8.01
CA TRP A 12 1.36 -0.77 -7.20
C TRP A 12 1.25 -1.18 -5.72
N GLN A 13 0.05 -1.10 -5.13
CA GLN A 13 -0.16 -1.54 -3.76
C GLN A 13 -0.05 -3.04 -3.55
N ILE A 14 -0.50 -3.85 -4.51
CA ILE A 14 -0.38 -5.32 -4.47
C ILE A 14 1.10 -5.73 -4.51
N PHE A 15 1.88 -5.17 -5.43
CA PHE A 15 3.32 -5.43 -5.50
C PHE A 15 4.04 -4.99 -4.22
N ARG A 16 3.65 -3.84 -3.66
CA ARG A 16 4.15 -3.39 -2.35
C ARG A 16 3.79 -4.36 -1.23
N ALA A 17 2.58 -4.90 -1.21
CA ALA A 17 2.13 -5.88 -0.23
C ALA A 17 2.93 -7.19 -0.33
N TYR A 18 3.15 -7.67 -1.56
CA TYR A 18 3.87 -8.89 -1.84
C TYR A 18 5.34 -8.82 -1.41
N TYR A 19 6.05 -7.74 -1.78
CA TYR A 19 7.46 -7.53 -1.43
C TYR A 19 7.68 -6.90 -0.05
N ALA A 20 6.62 -6.70 0.74
CA ALA A 20 6.76 -6.23 2.10
C ALA A 20 7.67 -7.17 2.90
N ARG A 21 8.46 -6.59 3.81
CA ARG A 21 9.30 -7.32 4.79
C ARG A 21 8.41 -7.91 5.88
N PHE A 22 7.60 -8.87 5.48
CA PHE A 22 6.64 -9.61 6.28
C PHE A 22 6.88 -11.09 6.02
N GLY A 23 6.73 -11.94 7.05
CA GLY A 23 6.89 -13.38 6.89
C GLY A 23 5.88 -13.97 5.90
N ASP A 24 6.21 -15.09 5.28
CA ASP A 24 5.25 -15.76 4.41
C ASP A 24 4.04 -16.25 5.24
N LEU A 25 2.85 -16.09 4.66
CA LEU A 25 1.60 -16.49 5.27
C LEU A 25 0.90 -17.49 4.37
N THR A 26 0.24 -18.44 5.00
CA THR A 26 -0.54 -19.48 4.33
C THR A 26 -1.89 -19.62 5.03
N SER A 27 -2.97 -19.74 4.27
CA SER A 27 -4.29 -20.00 4.85
C SER A 27 -4.36 -21.43 5.43
N PRO A 28 -5.38 -21.75 6.25
CA PRO A 28 -5.65 -23.11 6.69
C PRO A 28 -5.80 -24.14 5.55
N ALA A 29 -6.21 -23.68 4.36
CA ALA A 29 -6.35 -24.50 3.16
C ALA A 29 -5.03 -24.67 2.38
N GLY A 30 -3.93 -24.05 2.83
CA GLY A 30 -2.62 -24.14 2.17
C GLY A 30 -2.37 -23.07 1.11
N GLU A 31 -3.24 -22.07 0.94
CA GLU A 31 -3.06 -21.03 -0.07
C GLU A 31 -2.11 -19.91 0.41
N PRO A 32 -1.25 -19.34 -0.44
CA PRO A 32 -0.41 -18.20 -0.08
C PRO A 32 -1.28 -16.96 0.16
N THR A 33 -1.05 -16.25 1.26
CA THR A 33 -1.92 -15.13 1.70
C THR A 33 -1.16 -13.88 2.14
N LYS A 34 0.16 -13.84 2.00
CA LYS A 34 1.00 -12.73 2.46
C LYS A 34 0.55 -11.39 1.86
N ALA A 35 0.52 -11.28 0.52
CA ALA A 35 0.12 -10.06 -0.16
C ALA A 35 -1.33 -9.70 0.16
N THR A 36 -2.22 -10.69 0.22
CA THR A 36 -3.64 -10.50 0.59
C THR A 36 -3.78 -9.87 1.98
N TYR A 37 -3.09 -10.42 2.97
CA TYR A 37 -3.12 -9.94 4.36
C TYR A 37 -2.52 -8.53 4.48
N VAL A 38 -1.34 -8.32 3.88
CA VAL A 38 -0.63 -7.04 3.95
C VAL A 38 -1.41 -5.95 3.23
N PHE A 39 -1.95 -6.22 2.03
CA PHE A 39 -2.80 -5.29 1.29
C PHE A 39 -4.02 -4.88 2.12
N THR A 40 -4.73 -5.86 2.67
CA THR A 40 -5.92 -5.61 3.50
C THR A 40 -5.58 -4.76 4.72
N THR A 41 -4.45 -5.03 5.39
CA THR A 41 -3.99 -4.23 6.52
C THR A 41 -3.67 -2.79 6.13
N MET A 42 -3.00 -2.58 4.99
CA MET A 42 -2.70 -1.24 4.46
C MET A 42 -3.98 -0.47 4.11
N LEU A 43 -4.97 -1.15 3.53
CA LEU A 43 -6.27 -0.56 3.21
C LEU A 43 -7.04 -0.15 4.48
N LEU A 44 -7.11 -1.03 5.47
CA LEU A 44 -7.78 -0.73 6.75
C LEU A 44 -7.11 0.43 7.48
N LYS A 45 -5.78 0.51 7.43
CA LYS A 45 -5.02 1.65 7.97
C LYS A 45 -5.38 2.95 7.24
N LEU A 46 -5.40 2.95 5.90
CA LEU A 46 -5.80 4.12 5.12
C LEU A 46 -7.21 4.58 5.49
N ILE A 47 -8.16 3.65 5.57
CA ILE A 47 -9.56 3.94 5.94
C ILE A 47 -9.63 4.55 7.35
N GLY A 48 -8.93 3.97 8.33
CA GLY A 48 -8.93 4.45 9.71
C GLY A 48 -8.26 5.80 9.89
N ASP A 49 -7.11 6.01 9.23
CA ASP A 49 -6.31 7.23 9.39
C ASP A 49 -6.90 8.41 8.59
N ARG A 50 -7.53 8.14 7.44
CA ARG A 50 -7.97 9.19 6.49
C ARG A 50 -9.48 9.36 6.37
N ALA A 51 -10.28 8.38 6.79
CA ALA A 51 -11.74 8.45 6.75
C ALA A 51 -12.30 8.97 5.39
N PRO A 52 -12.01 8.28 4.27
CA PRO A 52 -12.37 8.74 2.93
C PRO A 52 -13.88 8.90 2.76
N ASP A 53 -14.33 9.97 2.10
CA ASP A 53 -15.74 10.12 1.68
C ASP A 53 -16.05 9.20 0.48
N TYR A 54 -15.08 9.07 -0.42
CA TYR A 54 -15.14 8.20 -1.59
C TYR A 54 -13.86 7.35 -1.65
N LEU A 55 -13.99 6.09 -2.08
CA LEU A 55 -12.88 5.15 -2.15
C LEU A 55 -13.07 4.18 -3.31
N ALA A 56 -12.03 3.99 -4.12
CA ALA A 56 -12.00 3.01 -5.19
C ALA A 56 -10.59 2.46 -5.39
N VAL A 57 -10.49 1.27 -6.00
CA VAL A 57 -9.22 0.69 -6.44
C VAL A 57 -9.25 0.55 -7.97
N ALA A 58 -8.26 1.13 -8.65
CA ALA A 58 -8.06 0.93 -10.08
C ALA A 58 -7.13 -0.27 -10.30
N LEU A 59 -7.48 -1.13 -11.24
CA LEU A 59 -6.65 -2.22 -11.73
C LEU A 59 -6.59 -2.16 -13.25
N ASP A 60 -5.49 -2.65 -13.82
CA ASP A 60 -5.34 -2.78 -15.27
C ASP A 60 -6.50 -3.61 -15.84
N GLY A 61 -6.95 -3.22 -17.02
CA GLY A 61 -7.85 -4.01 -17.83
C GLY A 61 -7.19 -5.31 -18.32
N PRO A 62 -7.94 -6.14 -19.07
CA PRO A 62 -7.41 -7.36 -19.67
C PRO A 62 -6.16 -7.05 -20.53
N ARG A 63 -5.06 -7.75 -20.22
CA ARG A 63 -3.72 -7.43 -20.74
C ARG A 63 -3.64 -7.49 -22.26
N GLU A 64 -4.40 -8.40 -22.87
CA GLU A 64 -4.46 -8.62 -24.31
C GLU A 64 -5.10 -7.47 -25.09
N GLN A 65 -5.63 -6.45 -24.40
CA GLN A 65 -6.33 -5.31 -24.99
C GLN A 65 -5.57 -4.00 -24.76
N LEU A 66 -4.43 -4.03 -24.05
CA LEU A 66 -3.69 -2.82 -23.66
C LEU A 66 -3.04 -2.13 -24.87
N VAL A 67 -3.52 -0.91 -25.14
CA VAL A 67 -3.17 -0.11 -26.32
C VAL A 67 -1.66 0.18 -26.43
N ARG A 68 -0.98 0.44 -25.31
CA ARG A 68 0.45 0.77 -25.32
C ARG A 68 1.34 -0.37 -25.83
N THR A 69 0.95 -1.62 -25.56
CA THR A 69 1.70 -2.80 -26.03
C THR A 69 1.58 -2.98 -27.54
N GLU A 70 0.41 -2.67 -28.11
CA GLU A 70 0.20 -2.65 -29.56
C GLU A 70 1.01 -1.53 -30.23
N LEU A 71 1.04 -0.34 -29.61
CA LEU A 71 1.79 0.82 -30.10
C LEU A 71 3.31 0.59 -30.06
N TYR A 72 3.82 -0.03 -29.00
CA TYR A 72 5.24 -0.32 -28.82
C TYR A 72 5.44 -1.69 -28.16
N PRO A 73 5.74 -2.74 -28.94
CA PRO A 73 5.85 -4.12 -28.42
C PRO A 73 6.91 -4.32 -27.33
N GLN A 74 7.90 -3.42 -27.23
CA GLN A 74 8.91 -3.47 -26.18
C GLN A 74 8.46 -2.80 -24.87
N TYR A 75 7.30 -2.13 -24.84
CA TYR A 75 6.73 -1.53 -23.63
C TYR A 75 6.50 -2.60 -22.55
N LYS A 76 7.04 -2.34 -21.34
CA LYS A 76 7.03 -3.26 -20.19
C LYS A 76 7.59 -4.66 -20.48
N ALA A 77 8.24 -4.90 -21.62
CA ALA A 77 8.71 -6.22 -22.05
C ALA A 77 9.87 -6.77 -21.21
N THR A 78 10.62 -5.89 -20.55
CA THR A 78 11.73 -6.24 -19.64
C THR A 78 11.28 -6.38 -18.20
N ARG A 79 10.00 -6.11 -17.88
CA ARG A 79 9.48 -6.35 -16.53
C ARG A 79 9.52 -7.84 -16.24
N ALA A 80 10.01 -8.20 -15.06
CA ALA A 80 10.00 -9.58 -14.61
C ALA A 80 8.55 -10.12 -14.59
N ALA A 81 8.38 -11.40 -14.92
CA ALA A 81 7.09 -12.05 -14.76
C ALA A 81 6.64 -11.95 -13.30
N ALA A 82 5.33 -11.76 -13.10
CA ALA A 82 4.77 -11.82 -11.77
C ALA A 82 5.04 -13.22 -11.17
N PRO A 83 5.36 -13.31 -9.87
CA PRO A 83 5.49 -14.59 -9.18
C PRO A 83 4.24 -15.46 -9.36
N GLU A 84 4.40 -16.78 -9.50
CA GLU A 84 3.29 -17.70 -9.79
C GLU A 84 2.19 -17.65 -8.70
N ASP A 85 2.57 -17.38 -7.45
CA ASP A 85 1.68 -17.28 -6.30
C ASP A 85 1.01 -15.91 -6.14
N MET A 86 1.34 -14.93 -6.99
CA MET A 86 0.75 -13.59 -6.93
C MET A 86 -0.68 -13.58 -7.49
N GLY A 87 -0.94 -14.33 -8.56
CA GLY A 87 -2.26 -14.40 -9.21
C GLY A 87 -3.40 -14.75 -8.24
N PRO A 88 -3.32 -15.90 -7.53
CA PRO A 88 -4.33 -16.27 -6.53
C PRO A 88 -4.51 -15.22 -5.42
N GLN A 89 -3.45 -14.52 -5.05
CA GLN A 89 -3.52 -13.45 -4.04
C GLN A 89 -4.25 -12.21 -4.57
N ILE A 90 -4.04 -11.84 -5.83
CA ILE A 90 -4.82 -10.76 -6.48
C ILE A 90 -6.31 -11.10 -6.47
N GLU A 91 -6.68 -12.34 -6.81
CA GLU A 91 -8.08 -12.78 -6.81
C GLU A 91 -8.71 -12.63 -5.41
N ARG A 92 -8.00 -13.05 -4.36
CA ARG A 92 -8.45 -12.88 -2.97
C ARG A 92 -8.55 -11.41 -2.56
N ILE A 93 -7.62 -10.56 -2.99
CA ILE A 93 -7.68 -9.11 -2.75
C ILE A 93 -8.92 -8.50 -3.38
N VAL A 94 -9.23 -8.83 -4.64
CA VAL A 94 -10.44 -8.37 -5.33
C VAL A 94 -11.70 -8.89 -4.63
N GLN A 95 -11.70 -10.14 -4.17
CA GLN A 95 -12.80 -10.71 -3.38
C GLN A 95 -13.04 -9.92 -2.09
N ILE A 96 -11.98 -9.60 -1.35
CA ILE A 96 -12.04 -8.80 -0.12
C ILE A 96 -12.53 -7.38 -0.40
N LEU A 97 -11.99 -6.71 -1.42
CA LEU A 97 -12.41 -5.35 -1.79
C LEU A 97 -13.92 -5.28 -2.07
N ARG A 98 -14.42 -6.20 -2.89
CA ARG A 98 -15.86 -6.32 -3.18
C ARG A 98 -16.67 -6.60 -1.92
N ALA A 99 -16.20 -7.50 -1.06
CA ALA A 99 -16.86 -7.83 0.19
C ALA A 99 -16.88 -6.65 1.18
N MET A 100 -15.83 -5.82 1.20
CA MET A 100 -15.76 -4.60 2.03
C MET A 100 -16.65 -3.48 1.50
N GLY A 101 -17.16 -3.59 0.27
CA GLY A 101 -17.92 -2.52 -0.39
C GLY A 101 -17.04 -1.48 -1.07
N VAL A 102 -15.79 -1.81 -1.41
CA VAL A 102 -14.87 -0.93 -2.15
C VAL A 102 -14.95 -1.29 -3.64
N PRO A 103 -15.39 -0.37 -4.51
CA PRO A 103 -15.39 -0.58 -5.95
C PRO A 103 -14.00 -0.87 -6.51
N VAL A 104 -13.95 -1.86 -7.40
CA VAL A 104 -12.78 -2.18 -8.21
C VAL A 104 -13.08 -1.74 -9.64
N LEU A 105 -12.29 -0.79 -10.14
CA LEU A 105 -12.47 -0.17 -11.45
C LEU A 105 -11.49 -0.79 -12.44
N GLN A 106 -12.03 -1.30 -13.55
CA GLN A 106 -11.30 -1.89 -14.66
C GLN A 106 -12.03 -1.54 -15.95
N ALA A 107 -11.27 -1.27 -17.01
CA ALA A 107 -11.81 -1.00 -18.34
C ALA A 107 -10.99 -1.73 -19.42
N PRO A 108 -11.63 -2.36 -20.41
CA PRO A 108 -10.98 -2.92 -21.59
C PRO A 108 -9.93 -1.99 -22.19
N GLY A 109 -8.70 -2.48 -22.31
CA GLY A 109 -7.58 -1.79 -22.95
C GLY A 109 -6.99 -0.59 -22.23
N ALA A 110 -7.45 -0.29 -21.02
CA ALA A 110 -6.90 0.76 -20.17
C ALA A 110 -6.00 0.18 -19.06
N GLU A 111 -4.92 0.88 -18.74
CA GLU A 111 -4.14 0.60 -17.53
C GLU A 111 -4.81 1.28 -16.31
N ALA A 112 -4.44 0.88 -15.09
CA ALA A 112 -4.95 1.52 -13.88
C ALA A 112 -4.75 3.06 -13.91
N ASP A 113 -3.65 3.50 -14.50
CA ASP A 113 -3.25 4.90 -14.57
C ASP A 113 -4.16 5.71 -15.50
N ASP A 114 -4.64 5.10 -16.60
CA ASP A 114 -5.62 5.70 -17.52
C ASP A 114 -7.01 5.77 -16.88
N ILE A 115 -7.38 4.75 -16.10
CA ILE A 115 -8.61 4.77 -15.30
C ILE A 115 -8.56 5.94 -14.29
N MET A 116 -7.42 6.11 -13.62
CA MET A 116 -7.19 7.23 -12.70
C MET A 116 -7.23 8.59 -13.41
N ALA A 117 -6.59 8.70 -14.58
CA ALA A 117 -6.62 9.89 -15.42
C ALA A 117 -8.05 10.24 -15.86
N THR A 118 -8.83 9.22 -16.23
CA THR A 118 -10.23 9.35 -16.63
C THR A 118 -11.12 9.80 -15.47
N ILE A 119 -10.89 9.28 -14.26
CA ILE A 119 -11.56 9.75 -13.05
C ILE A 119 -11.26 11.23 -12.83
N VAL A 120 -9.99 11.64 -12.83
CA VAL A 120 -9.61 13.05 -12.62
C VAL A 120 -10.20 13.96 -13.70
N SER A 121 -10.22 13.52 -14.95
CA SER A 121 -10.73 14.29 -16.08
C SER A 121 -12.25 14.44 -16.07
N LYS A 122 -12.98 13.36 -15.75
CA LYS A 122 -14.46 13.34 -15.75
C LYS A 122 -15.05 13.89 -14.45
N LEU A 123 -14.32 13.84 -13.35
CA LEU A 123 -14.72 14.42 -12.08
C LEU A 123 -14.32 15.90 -12.00
N ALA A 124 -15.08 16.76 -12.67
CA ALA A 124 -15.01 18.21 -12.47
C ALA A 124 -15.71 18.59 -11.15
N LEU A 125 -15.09 18.27 -10.01
CA LEU A 125 -15.72 18.41 -8.71
C LEU A 125 -15.20 19.66 -7.99
N ALA A 126 -16.00 20.72 -7.98
CA ALA A 126 -15.74 21.92 -7.19
C ALA A 126 -15.60 21.62 -5.68
N ASP A 127 -16.15 20.47 -5.22
CA ASP A 127 -16.25 20.12 -3.80
C ASP A 127 -15.58 18.77 -3.43
N VAL A 128 -14.84 18.13 -4.34
CA VAL A 128 -14.13 16.88 -4.05
C VAL A 128 -12.67 16.98 -4.46
N ARG A 129 -11.79 16.64 -3.52
CA ARG A 129 -10.35 16.51 -3.73
C ARG A 129 -10.02 15.04 -3.99
N VAL A 130 -9.48 14.75 -5.17
CA VAL A 130 -9.02 13.41 -5.55
C VAL A 130 -7.59 13.21 -5.06
N LEU A 131 -7.35 12.11 -4.35
CA LEU A 131 -6.05 11.69 -3.84
C LEU A 131 -5.67 10.36 -4.49
N LEU A 132 -4.72 10.42 -5.41
CA LEU A 132 -4.21 9.29 -6.17
C LEU A 132 -3.17 8.55 -5.31
N VAL A 133 -3.53 7.40 -4.75
CA VAL A 133 -2.67 6.64 -3.83
C VAL A 133 -1.67 5.81 -4.63
N SER A 134 -0.56 6.44 -5.00
CA SER A 134 0.54 5.81 -5.74
C SER A 134 1.85 6.57 -5.54
N ARG A 135 2.94 5.98 -6.02
CA ARG A 135 4.24 6.65 -6.22
C ARG A 135 4.65 6.69 -7.70
N ASP A 136 3.76 6.25 -8.59
CA ASP A 136 4.06 6.29 -10.00
C ASP A 136 4.22 7.73 -10.47
N LYS A 137 5.33 7.99 -11.17
CA LYS A 137 5.63 9.31 -11.72
C LYS A 137 4.73 9.65 -12.90
N ASP A 138 4.11 8.65 -13.54
CA ASP A 138 3.21 8.86 -14.67
C ASP A 138 1.96 9.62 -14.24
N LEU A 139 1.52 9.40 -13.01
CA LEU A 139 0.38 10.10 -12.39
C LEU A 139 0.70 11.55 -11.99
N GLU A 140 1.97 11.99 -12.03
CA GLU A 140 2.33 13.39 -11.73
C GLU A 140 1.67 14.37 -12.70
N GLN A 141 1.37 13.93 -13.92
CA GLN A 141 0.67 14.74 -14.93
C GLN A 141 -0.79 15.04 -14.57
N LEU A 142 -1.36 14.32 -13.58
CA LEU A 142 -2.75 14.47 -13.14
C LEU A 142 -2.89 15.44 -11.97
N ILE A 143 -1.79 15.91 -11.38
CA ILE A 143 -1.82 16.85 -10.25
C ILE A 143 -2.36 18.20 -10.72
N GLY A 144 -3.31 18.76 -9.96
CA GLY A 144 -3.95 20.04 -10.26
C GLY A 144 -4.84 20.55 -9.13
N PRO A 145 -5.68 21.57 -9.36
CA PRO A 145 -6.49 22.19 -8.30
C PRO A 145 -7.42 21.22 -7.55
N GLY A 146 -7.89 20.16 -8.20
CA GLY A 146 -8.79 19.15 -7.63
C GLY A 146 -8.14 17.78 -7.37
N ALA A 147 -6.85 17.61 -7.68
CA ALA A 147 -6.19 16.31 -7.63
C ALA A 147 -4.75 16.41 -7.12
N ALA A 148 -4.35 15.50 -6.25
CA ALA A 148 -2.98 15.37 -5.79
C ALA A 148 -2.57 13.89 -5.71
N LEU A 149 -1.26 13.63 -5.75
CA LEU A 149 -0.73 12.31 -5.40
C LEU A 149 -0.70 12.17 -3.87
N TYR A 150 -0.89 10.95 -3.39
CA TYR A 150 -0.77 10.61 -1.97
C TYR A 150 0.17 9.42 -1.81
N ASP A 151 1.26 9.64 -1.08
CA ASP A 151 2.24 8.60 -0.74
C ASP A 151 1.90 7.98 0.63
N PRO A 152 1.26 6.79 0.67
CA PRO A 152 0.83 6.15 1.91
C PRO A 152 1.98 5.57 2.74
N VAL A 153 3.22 5.56 2.21
CA VAL A 153 4.41 5.12 2.95
C VAL A 153 5.03 6.31 3.68
N ARG A 154 5.02 7.50 3.09
CA ARG A 154 5.48 8.74 3.75
C ARG A 154 4.37 9.48 4.49
N ASP A 155 3.13 9.06 4.28
CA ASP A 155 1.96 9.76 4.80
C ASP A 155 1.89 11.21 4.30
N GLU A 156 2.21 11.41 3.01
CA GLU A 156 2.47 12.72 2.40
C GLU A 156 1.58 12.95 1.17
N GLU A 157 0.91 14.10 1.12
CA GLU A 157 0.27 14.60 -0.11
C GLU A 157 1.27 15.39 -0.95
N ILE A 158 1.28 15.13 -2.26
CA ILE A 158 2.13 15.79 -3.24
C ILE A 158 1.20 16.56 -4.18
N ASP A 159 1.02 17.85 -3.87
CA ASP A 159 0.37 18.82 -4.75
C ASP A 159 1.36 19.44 -5.75
N ALA A 160 0.90 20.39 -6.57
CA ALA A 160 1.73 21.02 -7.60
C ALA A 160 2.96 21.74 -7.02
N ALA A 161 2.81 22.42 -5.87
CA ALA A 161 3.92 23.11 -5.23
C ALA A 161 4.95 22.10 -4.71
N ARG A 162 4.45 21.04 -4.05
CA ARG A 162 5.31 19.98 -3.53
C ARG A 162 6.02 19.20 -4.64
N LEU A 163 5.36 18.98 -5.78
CA LEU A 163 5.99 18.36 -6.94
C LEU A 163 7.17 19.20 -7.44
N VAL A 164 7.00 20.52 -7.56
CA VAL A 164 8.07 21.44 -7.99
C VAL A 164 9.25 21.38 -7.02
N GLU A 165 9.01 21.36 -5.71
CA GLU A 165 10.08 21.22 -4.72
C GLU A 165 10.85 19.89 -4.86
N LEU A 166 10.13 18.79 -5.08
CA LEU A 166 10.70 17.44 -5.14
C LEU A 166 11.41 17.15 -6.47
N LYS A 167 10.84 17.63 -7.59
CA LYS A 167 11.23 17.21 -8.95
C LYS A 167 11.75 18.35 -9.82
N GLY A 168 11.49 19.61 -9.46
CA GLY A 168 11.96 20.78 -10.19
C GLY A 168 11.13 21.16 -11.43
N TYR A 169 9.94 20.56 -11.60
CA TYR A 169 9.01 20.90 -12.66
C TYR A 169 7.55 20.85 -12.16
N PRO A 170 6.65 21.65 -12.75
CA PRO A 170 5.22 21.60 -12.42
C PRO A 170 4.51 20.48 -13.19
N PRO A 171 3.29 20.06 -12.79
CA PRO A 171 2.56 18.93 -13.38
C PRO A 171 2.42 18.98 -14.89
N GLU A 172 2.17 20.17 -15.46
CA GLU A 172 2.03 20.39 -16.91
C GLU A 172 3.31 20.11 -17.72
N LYS A 173 4.44 19.91 -17.05
CA LYS A 173 5.73 19.54 -17.66
C LYS A 173 6.12 18.08 -17.42
N ALA A 174 5.34 17.30 -16.68
CA ALA A 174 5.64 15.91 -16.39
C ALA A 174 5.85 15.11 -17.69
N VAL A 175 4.86 15.13 -18.60
CA VAL A 175 4.93 14.44 -19.91
C VAL A 175 6.17 14.87 -20.72
N GLU A 176 6.48 16.16 -20.77
CA GLU A 176 7.64 16.68 -21.50
C GLU A 176 8.97 16.18 -20.93
N VAL A 177 9.10 16.19 -19.60
CA VAL A 177 10.30 15.70 -18.91
C VAL A 177 10.48 14.21 -19.18
N GLN A 178 9.39 13.44 -19.06
CA GLN A 178 9.39 12.01 -19.34
C GLN A 178 9.68 11.70 -20.81
N THR A 179 9.18 12.50 -21.74
CA THR A 179 9.45 12.37 -23.18
C THR A 179 10.94 12.46 -23.49
N LEU A 180 11.68 13.30 -22.77
CA LEU A 180 13.13 13.42 -22.96
C LEU A 180 13.93 12.31 -22.29
N CYS A 181 13.58 11.91 -21.06
CA CYS A 181 14.39 10.95 -20.30
C CYS A 181 13.96 9.49 -20.45
N GLY A 182 12.75 9.23 -20.95
CA GLY A 182 12.14 7.90 -21.02
C GLY A 182 11.87 7.29 -19.65
N ASP A 183 11.60 5.99 -19.66
CA ASP A 183 11.47 5.17 -18.45
C ASP A 183 12.09 3.79 -18.65
N SER A 184 13.21 3.54 -17.97
CA SER A 184 13.85 2.22 -18.00
C SER A 184 13.01 1.11 -17.34
N THR A 185 12.15 1.45 -16.38
CA THR A 185 11.28 0.48 -15.67
C THR A 185 10.27 -0.13 -16.64
N ASP A 186 9.74 0.72 -17.52
CA ASP A 186 8.70 0.36 -18.49
C ASP A 186 9.24 0.20 -19.89
N ASN A 187 10.57 0.21 -19.99
CA ASN A 187 11.30 0.10 -21.24
C ASN A 187 10.84 1.14 -22.28
N VAL A 188 10.41 2.31 -21.81
CA VAL A 188 10.05 3.47 -22.62
C VAL A 188 11.35 4.16 -23.03
N PRO A 189 11.58 4.37 -24.35
CA PRO A 189 12.82 4.97 -24.82
C PRO A 189 12.95 6.43 -24.35
N GLY A 190 14.19 6.89 -24.25
CA GLY A 190 14.52 8.27 -23.95
C GLY A 190 15.75 8.70 -24.73
N ILE A 191 16.09 9.98 -24.69
CA ILE A 191 17.26 10.50 -25.40
C ILE A 191 18.54 10.05 -24.66
N PRO A 192 19.47 9.36 -25.33
CA PRO A 192 20.70 8.94 -24.70
C PRO A 192 21.46 10.10 -24.04
N GLY A 193 21.86 9.93 -22.78
CA GLY A 193 22.55 10.97 -22.01
C GLY A 193 21.64 12.06 -21.43
N VAL A 194 20.32 11.96 -21.61
CA VAL A 194 19.34 12.85 -20.98
C VAL A 194 18.63 12.09 -19.86
N GLY A 195 19.17 12.18 -18.64
CA GLY A 195 18.47 11.72 -17.44
C GLY A 195 17.47 12.74 -16.91
N PRO A 196 16.70 12.42 -15.85
CA PRO A 196 15.67 13.31 -15.30
C PRO A 196 16.14 14.74 -15.02
N LYS A 197 17.30 14.92 -14.37
CA LYS A 197 17.85 16.25 -14.08
C LYS A 197 18.14 17.08 -15.34
N THR A 198 18.65 16.43 -16.39
CA THR A 198 18.93 17.08 -17.67
C THR A 198 17.64 17.41 -18.39
N ALA A 199 16.66 16.50 -18.40
CA ALA A 199 15.34 16.73 -18.98
C ALA A 199 14.65 17.94 -18.32
N VAL A 200 14.60 18.01 -16.99
CA VAL A 200 14.03 19.14 -16.25
C VAL A 200 14.70 20.46 -16.62
N LYS A 201 16.03 20.48 -16.70
CA LYS A 201 16.77 21.68 -17.13
C LYS A 201 16.39 22.10 -18.56
N LEU A 202 16.34 21.14 -19.49
CA LEU A 202 16.04 21.42 -20.90
C LEU A 202 14.60 21.89 -21.09
N ILE A 203 13.63 21.25 -20.43
CA ILE A 203 12.23 21.66 -20.46
C ILE A 203 12.03 23.02 -19.77
N GLY A 204 12.76 23.31 -18.69
CA GLY A 204 12.74 24.63 -18.07
C GLY A 204 13.26 25.74 -18.98
N LEU A 205 14.22 25.45 -19.88
CA LEU A 205 14.78 26.41 -20.82
C LEU A 205 13.94 26.56 -22.09
N TYR A 206 13.50 25.44 -22.66
CA TYR A 206 12.92 25.40 -24.02
C TYR A 206 11.43 25.03 -24.04
N GLY A 207 10.83 24.78 -22.88
CA GLY A 207 9.39 24.63 -22.70
C GLY A 207 8.82 23.25 -23.03
N SER A 208 9.25 22.62 -24.13
CA SER A 208 8.79 21.30 -24.59
C SER A 208 9.89 20.50 -25.29
N ALA A 209 9.67 19.22 -25.56
CA ALA A 209 10.59 18.40 -26.34
C ALA A 209 10.83 18.96 -27.76
N GLU A 210 9.78 19.49 -28.40
CA GLU A 210 9.89 20.18 -29.70
C GLU A 210 10.70 21.47 -29.56
N GLY A 211 10.52 22.19 -28.45
CA GLY A 211 11.34 23.36 -28.13
C GLY A 211 12.82 23.01 -28.01
N VAL A 212 13.15 21.90 -27.34
CA VAL A 212 14.54 21.39 -27.25
C VAL A 212 15.10 21.03 -28.62
N LEU A 213 14.29 20.39 -29.47
CA LEU A 213 14.69 20.04 -30.83
C LEU A 213 14.92 21.29 -31.69
N ALA A 214 14.03 22.29 -31.61
CA ALA A 214 14.14 23.54 -32.35
C ALA A 214 15.40 24.34 -31.97
N HIS A 215 15.87 24.22 -30.73
CA HIS A 215 17.07 24.87 -30.22
C HIS A 215 18.27 23.91 -30.09
N ALA A 216 18.27 22.79 -30.82
CA ALA A 216 19.34 21.79 -30.73
C ALA A 216 20.74 22.39 -31.06
N GLU A 217 20.79 23.45 -31.87
CA GLU A 217 22.01 24.18 -32.20
C GLU A 217 22.65 24.90 -31.00
N GLU A 218 21.91 25.18 -29.93
CA GLU A 218 22.47 25.79 -28.71
C GLU A 218 23.06 24.76 -27.75
N LEU A 219 22.81 23.47 -28.00
CA LEU A 219 23.23 22.38 -27.14
C LEU A 219 24.69 21.97 -27.41
N THR A 220 25.30 21.28 -26.44
CA THR A 220 26.64 20.71 -26.64
C THR A 220 26.64 19.74 -27.83
N PRO A 221 27.77 19.56 -28.54
CA PRO A 221 27.80 18.76 -29.78
C PRO A 221 27.23 17.34 -29.61
N LYS A 222 27.51 16.69 -28.47
CA LYS A 222 27.00 15.34 -28.19
C LYS A 222 25.49 15.33 -27.91
N LEU A 223 24.99 16.32 -27.16
CA LEU A 223 23.57 16.40 -26.84
C LEU A 223 22.75 16.77 -28.07
N ARG A 224 23.23 17.71 -28.90
CA ARG A 224 22.65 18.02 -30.20
C ARG A 224 22.50 16.77 -31.07
N GLN A 225 23.59 16.02 -31.23
CA GLN A 225 23.56 14.76 -31.99
C GLN A 225 22.48 13.81 -31.47
N ASN A 226 22.39 13.62 -30.15
CA ASN A 226 21.43 12.70 -29.55
C ASN A 226 19.98 13.19 -29.70
N VAL A 227 19.71 14.48 -29.48
CA VAL A 227 18.39 15.10 -29.64
C VAL A 227 17.92 14.97 -31.09
N THR A 228 18.74 15.36 -32.07
CA THR A 228 18.38 15.27 -33.49
C THR A 228 18.17 13.82 -33.94
N ALA A 229 19.02 12.89 -33.49
CA ALA A 229 18.89 11.47 -33.83
C ALA A 229 17.66 10.77 -33.22
N ASN A 230 17.03 11.38 -32.21
CA ASN A 230 15.86 10.82 -31.51
C ASN A 230 14.59 11.65 -31.72
N ALA A 231 14.57 12.59 -32.67
CA ALA A 231 13.40 13.44 -32.92
C ALA A 231 12.12 12.63 -33.17
N GLU A 232 12.21 11.58 -34.00
CA GLU A 232 11.06 10.71 -34.30
C GLU A 232 10.63 9.84 -33.11
N SER A 233 11.57 9.44 -32.25
CA SER A 233 11.25 8.62 -31.07
C SER A 233 10.65 9.43 -29.93
N MET A 234 10.83 10.76 -29.89
CA MET A 234 10.17 11.63 -28.90
C MET A 234 8.65 11.58 -29.04
N GLU A 235 8.10 11.61 -30.25
CA GLU A 235 6.66 11.49 -30.49
C GLU A 235 6.09 10.16 -29.99
N LEU A 236 6.79 9.06 -30.26
CA LEU A 236 6.42 7.75 -29.72
C LEU A 236 6.47 7.74 -28.19
N THR A 237 7.54 8.26 -27.61
CA THR A 237 7.75 8.32 -26.16
C THR A 237 6.64 9.14 -25.49
N ARG A 238 6.34 10.31 -26.04
CA ARG A 238 5.25 11.19 -25.59
C ARG A 238 3.92 10.46 -25.54
N LYS A 239 3.58 9.71 -26.60
CA LYS A 239 2.35 8.90 -26.64
C LYS A 239 2.33 7.80 -25.58
N LEU A 240 3.47 7.15 -25.31
CA LEU A 240 3.57 6.10 -24.31
C LEU A 240 3.39 6.63 -22.88
N VAL A 241 3.95 7.79 -22.56
CA VAL A 241 3.91 8.37 -21.19
C VAL A 241 2.71 9.28 -20.93
N THR A 242 1.95 9.63 -21.96
CA THR A 242 0.70 10.40 -21.79
C THR A 242 -0.41 9.44 -21.37
N LEU A 243 -1.13 9.78 -20.30
CA LEU A 243 -2.26 9.00 -19.82
C LEU A 243 -3.53 9.35 -20.58
N ASP A 244 -4.37 8.36 -20.85
CA ASP A 244 -5.67 8.55 -21.49
C ASP A 244 -6.72 8.94 -20.44
N GLY A 245 -7.17 10.20 -20.51
CA GLY A 245 -8.21 10.76 -19.64
C GLY A 245 -9.64 10.52 -20.14
N ASP A 246 -9.85 9.81 -21.25
CA ASP A 246 -11.17 9.58 -21.82
C ASP A 246 -11.44 8.09 -22.13
N VAL A 247 -11.02 7.21 -21.23
CA VAL A 247 -11.38 5.79 -21.29
C VAL A 247 -12.90 5.65 -21.28
N ASP A 248 -13.42 4.76 -22.13
CA ASP A 248 -14.85 4.41 -22.20
C ASP A 248 -15.27 3.61 -20.96
N MET A 249 -15.54 4.34 -19.88
CA MET A 249 -16.01 3.82 -18.61
C MET A 249 -17.01 4.79 -17.97
N GLN A 250 -17.95 4.24 -17.21
CA GLN A 250 -18.85 5.04 -16.39
C GLN A 250 -18.14 5.47 -15.11
N VAL A 251 -18.11 6.80 -14.88
CA VAL A 251 -17.60 7.39 -13.65
C VAL A 251 -18.80 7.93 -12.85
N ASP A 252 -19.30 7.14 -11.92
CA ASP A 252 -20.35 7.53 -10.97
C ASP A 252 -19.75 7.70 -9.58
N LEU A 253 -19.59 8.96 -9.15
CA LEU A 253 -19.02 9.30 -7.86
C LEU A 253 -19.83 8.70 -6.69
N GLU A 254 -21.16 8.66 -6.78
CA GLU A 254 -21.99 8.14 -5.69
C GLU A 254 -21.87 6.62 -5.56
N ALA A 255 -21.61 5.91 -6.66
CA ALA A 255 -21.26 4.49 -6.63
C ALA A 255 -19.92 4.23 -5.91
N MET A 256 -19.07 5.26 -5.77
CA MET A 256 -17.78 5.21 -5.08
C MET A 256 -17.82 5.77 -3.66
N ALA A 257 -19.01 6.15 -3.17
CA ALA A 257 -19.18 6.65 -1.81
C ALA A 257 -18.85 5.56 -0.79
N PHE A 258 -17.89 5.83 0.08
CA PHE A 258 -17.46 4.87 1.10
C PHE A 258 -18.35 4.97 2.33
N ARG A 259 -19.21 3.98 2.54
CA ARG A 259 -20.22 3.96 3.62
C ARG A 259 -19.79 3.13 4.83
N GLY A 260 -18.49 2.93 4.99
CA GLY A 260 -17.91 2.03 5.98
C GLY A 260 -17.76 0.60 5.47
N ILE A 261 -17.01 -0.19 6.23
CA ILE A 261 -16.69 -1.58 5.90
C ILE A 261 -17.93 -2.45 6.11
N GLN A 262 -18.28 -3.24 5.09
CA GLN A 262 -19.35 -4.24 5.19
C GLN A 262 -18.86 -5.48 5.96
N ALA A 263 -18.72 -5.36 7.28
CA ALA A 263 -18.12 -6.36 8.16
C ALA A 263 -18.71 -7.77 7.97
N ASP A 264 -20.03 -7.87 7.86
CA ASP A 264 -20.77 -9.13 7.67
C ASP A 264 -20.37 -9.89 6.41
N ARG A 265 -19.99 -9.18 5.35
CA ARG A 265 -19.63 -9.76 4.07
C ARG A 265 -18.17 -10.16 4.01
N VAL A 266 -17.28 -9.37 4.63
CA VAL A 266 -15.83 -9.64 4.60
C VAL A 266 -15.38 -10.63 5.68
N ARG A 267 -16.09 -10.69 6.80
CA ARG A 267 -15.76 -11.57 7.94
C ARG A 267 -15.61 -13.05 7.56
N PRO A 268 -16.53 -13.68 6.78
CA PRO A 268 -16.36 -15.07 6.39
C PRO A 268 -15.06 -15.32 5.61
N ILE A 269 -14.65 -14.37 4.76
CA ILE A 269 -13.41 -14.46 3.98
C ILE A 269 -12.20 -14.38 4.91
N PHE A 270 -12.21 -13.48 5.90
CA PHE A 270 -11.12 -13.41 6.88
C PHE A 270 -11.00 -14.68 7.73
N VAL A 271 -12.13 -15.30 8.10
CA VAL A 271 -12.14 -16.59 8.80
C VAL A 271 -11.57 -17.69 7.92
N GLU A 272 -12.01 -17.78 6.66
CA GLU A 272 -11.52 -18.74 5.67
C GLU A 272 -10.00 -18.63 5.48
N LEU A 273 -9.48 -17.41 5.36
CA LEU A 273 -8.05 -17.13 5.17
C LEU A 273 -7.24 -17.23 6.47
N GLY A 274 -7.87 -17.41 7.63
CA GLY A 274 -7.21 -17.50 8.93
C GLY A 274 -6.73 -16.15 9.51
N PHE A 275 -7.28 -15.02 9.05
CA PHE A 275 -6.88 -13.67 9.45
C PHE A 275 -7.51 -13.23 10.79
N LYS A 276 -7.24 -13.98 11.86
CA LYS A 276 -7.84 -13.78 13.20
C LYS A 276 -7.80 -12.34 13.69
N ARG A 277 -6.63 -11.67 13.57
CA ARG A 277 -6.47 -10.26 13.95
C ARG A 277 -7.38 -9.31 13.18
N LEU A 278 -7.61 -9.57 11.89
CA LEU A 278 -8.48 -8.75 11.07
C LEU A 278 -9.95 -9.01 11.38
N VAL A 279 -10.32 -10.24 11.77
CA VAL A 279 -11.65 -10.56 12.32
C VAL A 279 -11.89 -9.77 13.60
N ASP A 280 -10.95 -9.81 14.55
CA ASP A 280 -11.07 -9.06 15.81
C ASP A 280 -11.21 -7.56 15.57
N GLN A 281 -10.46 -7.02 14.60
CA GLN A 281 -10.49 -5.61 14.24
C GLN A 281 -11.85 -5.18 13.67
N ILE A 282 -12.45 -5.96 12.76
CA ILE A 282 -13.77 -5.62 12.20
C ILE A 282 -14.90 -5.86 13.21
N ASP A 283 -14.78 -6.88 14.08
CA ASP A 283 -15.77 -7.17 15.12
C ASP A 283 -15.77 -6.04 16.19
N ALA A 284 -14.60 -5.49 16.53
CA ALA A 284 -14.49 -4.32 17.41
C ALA A 284 -15.09 -3.05 16.80
N ALA A 285 -14.95 -2.86 15.49
CA ALA A 285 -15.51 -1.70 14.77
C ALA A 285 -17.04 -1.79 14.59
N ALA A 286 -17.60 -3.00 14.54
CA ALA A 286 -19.03 -3.22 14.33
C ALA A 286 -19.89 -3.12 15.62
N GLY A 287 -19.27 -3.14 16.81
CA GLY A 287 -19.99 -3.13 18.10
C GLY A 287 -20.68 -4.47 18.43
N PRO A 288 -21.27 -4.63 19.63
CA PRO A 288 -21.88 -5.88 20.04
C PRO A 288 -23.09 -6.23 19.16
N ARG A 289 -22.99 -7.37 18.48
CA ARG A 289 -24.01 -7.93 17.60
C ARG A 289 -25.19 -8.48 18.41
N ALA A 290 -26.42 -8.28 17.95
CA ALA A 290 -27.60 -8.93 18.54
C ALA A 290 -27.52 -10.46 18.30
N PRO A 291 -27.89 -11.30 19.29
CA PRO A 291 -27.83 -12.76 19.15
C PRO A 291 -28.94 -13.19 18.18
N GLY A 292 -28.57 -13.72 17.00
CA GLY A 292 -29.56 -14.13 16.00
C GLY A 292 -29.08 -14.90 14.79
N ASP A 293 -27.84 -14.71 14.33
CA ASP A 293 -27.33 -15.41 13.13
C ASP A 293 -26.15 -16.30 13.47
N GLU A 294 -26.43 -17.50 13.96
CA GLU A 294 -25.45 -18.60 14.01
C GLU A 294 -25.62 -19.49 12.77
N ALA A 295 -24.65 -19.40 11.86
CA ALA A 295 -24.33 -20.49 10.93
C ALA A 295 -23.37 -21.47 11.64
N PRO A 296 -23.44 -22.78 11.34
CA PRO A 296 -22.87 -23.82 12.19
C PRO A 296 -21.34 -23.76 12.25
N ALA A 297 -20.80 -23.80 13.46
CA ALA A 297 -19.37 -23.78 13.74
C ALA A 297 -18.67 -25.03 13.20
N ALA A 298 -17.59 -24.83 12.44
CA ALA A 298 -16.59 -25.87 12.19
C ALA A 298 -15.77 -26.15 13.46
N PRO A 299 -15.36 -27.41 13.71
CA PRO A 299 -14.73 -27.79 14.97
C PRO A 299 -13.25 -27.39 14.98
N GLY A 300 -12.92 -26.43 15.84
CA GLY A 300 -11.53 -25.97 16.04
C GLY A 300 -11.47 -24.61 16.73
N GLY A 301 -12.15 -24.47 17.88
CA GLY A 301 -12.19 -23.22 18.62
C GLY A 301 -10.81 -22.81 19.15
N MET A 302 -10.38 -21.58 18.86
CA MET A 302 -9.51 -20.83 19.75
C MET A 302 -10.38 -19.86 20.52
N THR A 303 -10.37 -20.04 21.83
CA THR A 303 -11.14 -19.35 22.83
C THR A 303 -10.54 -17.95 23.09
N THR A 304 -11.34 -17.05 23.66
CA THR A 304 -10.93 -15.66 23.94
C THR A 304 -9.95 -15.62 25.13
N ALA A 305 -9.26 -14.49 25.36
CA ALA A 305 -8.41 -14.32 26.56
C ALA A 305 -9.17 -14.49 27.90
N LYS A 306 -10.51 -14.47 27.88
CA LYS A 306 -11.35 -14.79 29.07
C LYS A 306 -11.37 -16.27 29.42
N ASP A 307 -10.97 -17.12 28.48
CA ASP A 307 -10.95 -18.57 28.62
C ASP A 307 -9.55 -19.11 28.98
N PHE A 308 -8.58 -18.21 29.17
CA PHE A 308 -7.18 -18.51 29.44
C PHE A 308 -6.68 -17.79 30.69
N ASP A 309 -5.75 -18.41 31.40
CA ASP A 309 -5.15 -17.87 32.62
C ASP A 309 -3.92 -17.04 32.25
N TYR A 310 -4.18 -15.81 31.82
CA TYR A 310 -3.16 -14.81 31.50
C TYR A 310 -3.06 -13.75 32.58
N ARG A 311 -1.88 -13.60 33.18
CA ARG A 311 -1.67 -12.72 34.33
C ARG A 311 -0.55 -11.72 34.07
N CYS A 312 -0.74 -10.48 34.52
CA CYS A 312 0.38 -9.55 34.71
C CYS A 312 0.88 -9.70 36.15
N ILE A 313 2.17 -9.98 36.33
CA ILE A 313 2.79 -10.09 37.66
C ILE A 313 3.73 -8.91 37.85
N ASP A 314 3.25 -7.92 38.58
CA ASP A 314 3.91 -6.62 38.80
C ASP A 314 4.32 -6.40 40.27
N THR A 315 4.30 -7.46 41.08
CA THR A 315 4.64 -7.44 42.51
C THR A 315 5.70 -8.47 42.87
N PRO A 316 6.63 -8.15 43.80
CA PRO A 316 7.64 -9.09 44.27
C PRO A 316 7.06 -10.41 44.80
N GLU A 317 5.96 -10.35 45.54
CA GLU A 317 5.28 -11.52 46.10
C GLU A 317 4.58 -12.37 45.02
N GLY A 318 4.16 -11.73 43.92
CA GLY A 318 3.65 -12.41 42.74
C GLY A 318 4.77 -13.17 42.01
N LEU A 319 5.95 -12.56 41.89
CA LEU A 319 7.13 -13.19 41.28
C LEU A 319 7.58 -14.41 42.09
N ASP A 320 7.64 -14.31 43.42
CA ASP A 320 8.02 -15.44 44.28
C ASP A 320 7.06 -16.64 44.12
N ARG A 321 5.75 -16.38 43.98
CA ARG A 321 4.74 -17.41 43.72
C ARG A 321 4.90 -18.04 42.34
N LEU A 322 5.17 -17.23 41.31
CA LEU A 322 5.43 -17.73 39.96
C LEU A 322 6.64 -18.67 39.93
N VAL A 323 7.74 -18.28 40.57
CA VAL A 323 8.96 -19.10 40.62
C VAL A 323 8.68 -20.46 41.28
N ALA A 324 7.89 -20.47 42.36
CA ALA A 324 7.46 -21.72 42.99
C ALA A 324 6.54 -22.56 42.08
N GLU A 325 5.65 -21.92 41.31
CA GLU A 325 4.77 -22.56 40.32
C GLU A 325 5.59 -23.20 39.17
N LEU A 326 6.66 -22.53 38.75
CA LEU A 326 7.52 -22.98 37.65
C LEU A 326 8.60 -23.99 38.08
N ALA A 327 8.86 -24.17 39.38
CA ALA A 327 9.95 -25.01 39.89
C ALA A 327 9.88 -26.49 39.44
N GLY A 328 8.70 -26.99 39.07
CA GLY A 328 8.48 -28.36 38.57
C GLY A 328 8.28 -28.46 37.05
N VAL A 329 8.35 -27.35 36.32
CA VAL A 329 8.07 -27.29 34.88
C VAL A 329 9.33 -27.67 34.09
N SER A 330 9.19 -28.62 33.16
CA SER A 330 10.33 -29.10 32.36
C SER A 330 10.61 -28.28 31.09
N ARG A 331 9.65 -27.46 30.64
CA ARG A 331 9.75 -26.65 29.41
C ARG A 331 9.04 -25.32 29.58
N LEU A 332 9.70 -24.26 29.14
CA LEU A 332 9.21 -22.89 29.20
C LEU A 332 9.36 -22.26 27.81
N ALA A 333 8.32 -21.58 27.35
CA ALA A 333 8.42 -20.63 26.25
C ALA A 333 8.68 -19.25 26.83
N VAL A 334 9.71 -18.58 26.30
CA VAL A 334 10.13 -17.24 26.73
C VAL A 334 10.03 -16.31 25.53
N ASP A 335 9.43 -15.15 25.75
CA ASP A 335 9.48 -14.03 24.82
C ASP A 335 9.81 -12.74 25.59
N THR A 336 10.35 -11.75 24.89
CA THR A 336 10.81 -10.50 25.50
C THR A 336 10.34 -9.29 24.73
N GLU A 337 9.90 -8.27 25.47
CA GLU A 337 9.61 -6.96 24.91
C GLU A 337 10.81 -6.05 25.13
N THR A 338 11.22 -5.33 24.09
CA THR A 338 12.42 -4.50 24.08
C THR A 338 12.17 -3.13 23.45
N THR A 339 12.99 -2.16 23.81
CA THR A 339 12.94 -0.81 23.19
C THR A 339 13.40 -0.79 21.73
N SER A 340 13.95 -1.91 21.22
CA SER A 340 14.50 -2.03 19.88
C SER A 340 14.58 -3.50 19.44
N VAL A 341 14.39 -3.76 18.15
CA VAL A 341 14.61 -5.07 17.53
C VAL A 341 16.10 -5.42 17.34
N ARG A 342 17.02 -4.50 17.68
CA ARG A 342 18.48 -4.72 17.62
C ARG A 342 19.01 -5.11 19.00
N PRO A 343 19.44 -6.36 19.23
CA PRO A 343 19.80 -6.83 20.58
C PRO A 343 20.89 -6.02 21.29
N MET A 344 21.88 -5.52 20.55
CA MET A 344 23.00 -4.75 21.11
C MET A 344 22.62 -3.38 21.67
N TRP A 345 21.47 -2.84 21.26
CA TRP A 345 21.00 -1.49 21.64
C TRP A 345 19.64 -1.54 22.36
N ALA A 346 19.14 -2.74 22.62
CA ALA A 346 17.85 -2.97 23.22
C ALA A 346 17.97 -2.92 24.74
N GLU A 347 17.06 -2.17 25.36
CA GLU A 347 16.77 -2.30 26.79
C GLU A 347 15.56 -3.22 26.96
N LEU A 348 15.59 -4.03 28.03
CA LEU A 348 14.54 -5.00 28.32
C LEU A 348 13.35 -4.28 28.99
N VAL A 349 12.18 -4.36 28.35
CA VAL A 349 10.94 -3.74 28.80
C VAL A 349 10.10 -4.73 29.60
N GLY A 350 10.05 -5.99 29.16
CA GLY A 350 9.33 -7.03 29.89
C GLY A 350 9.64 -8.44 29.39
N ILE A 351 9.19 -9.43 30.16
CA ILE A 351 9.38 -10.85 29.85
C ILE A 351 8.00 -11.53 29.86
N SER A 352 7.72 -12.30 28.82
CA SER A 352 6.52 -13.14 28.71
C SER A 352 6.91 -14.60 28.86
N LEU A 353 6.24 -15.33 29.76
CA LEU A 353 6.48 -16.74 30.00
C LEU A 353 5.20 -17.55 29.76
N ALA A 354 5.33 -18.71 29.12
CA ALA A 354 4.25 -19.69 29.00
C ALA A 354 4.81 -21.10 29.22
N TRP A 355 4.09 -21.93 29.97
CA TRP A 355 4.51 -23.30 30.29
C TRP A 355 3.48 -24.37 29.92
N GLU A 356 2.22 -23.97 29.70
CA GLU A 356 1.14 -24.85 29.26
C GLU A 356 0.19 -24.08 28.33
N PRO A 357 -0.48 -24.76 27.37
CA PRO A 357 -1.48 -24.11 26.52
C PRO A 357 -2.53 -23.37 27.36
N GLY A 358 -2.68 -22.07 27.09
CA GLY A 358 -3.67 -21.25 27.80
C GLY A 358 -3.23 -20.70 29.16
N ARG A 359 -1.95 -20.86 29.54
CA ARG A 359 -1.34 -20.23 30.73
C ARG A 359 -0.13 -19.40 30.33
N ALA A 360 -0.15 -18.12 30.68
CA ALA A 360 0.96 -17.22 30.40
C ALA A 360 1.02 -16.08 31.41
N VAL A 361 2.22 -15.55 31.64
CA VAL A 361 2.43 -14.37 32.49
C VAL A 361 3.30 -13.35 31.80
N TYR A 362 3.02 -12.08 32.09
CA TYR A 362 3.85 -10.95 31.70
C TYR A 362 4.50 -10.33 32.94
N LEU A 363 5.82 -10.12 32.87
CA LEU A 363 6.65 -9.50 33.89
C LEU A 363 7.11 -8.12 33.39
N PRO A 364 6.48 -7.01 33.81
CA PRO A 364 6.89 -5.66 33.41
C PRO A 364 8.17 -5.25 34.15
N LEU A 365 9.24 -4.92 33.40
CA LEU A 365 10.51 -4.44 33.97
C LEU A 365 10.70 -2.92 33.78
N ALA A 366 10.10 -2.37 32.73
CA ALA A 366 10.03 -0.93 32.49
C ALA A 366 8.63 -0.56 32.00
N ALA A 367 8.10 0.57 32.48
CA ALA A 367 6.78 1.06 32.12
C ALA A 367 6.71 2.59 32.25
N PRO A 368 5.70 3.26 31.64
CA PRO A 368 5.48 4.69 31.82
C PRO A 368 5.36 5.10 33.29
N LEU A 369 5.69 6.37 33.58
CA LEU A 369 5.69 6.91 34.94
C LEU A 369 4.34 6.66 35.64
N GLY A 370 4.37 6.04 36.83
CA GLY A 370 3.17 5.74 37.62
C GLY A 370 2.60 4.32 37.43
N GLN A 371 3.16 3.51 36.53
CA GLN A 371 2.82 2.09 36.43
C GLN A 371 3.73 1.21 37.32
N LYS A 372 3.22 0.06 37.73
CA LYS A 372 3.96 -0.90 38.57
C LYS A 372 4.91 -1.73 37.69
N THR A 373 6.14 -1.89 38.17
CA THR A 373 7.16 -2.72 37.53
C THR A 373 7.91 -3.53 38.56
N LEU A 374 8.52 -4.62 38.12
CA LEU A 374 9.47 -5.41 38.89
C LEU A 374 10.89 -4.89 38.68
N SER A 375 11.75 -5.05 39.69
CA SER A 375 13.19 -4.84 39.52
C SER A 375 13.75 -5.86 38.54
N ARG A 376 14.49 -5.37 37.54
CA ARG A 376 15.16 -6.17 36.52
C ARG A 376 16.12 -7.19 37.15
N GLU A 377 16.90 -6.75 38.13
CA GLU A 377 17.90 -7.58 38.82
C GLU A 377 17.21 -8.76 39.51
N ARG A 378 16.12 -8.49 40.23
CA ARG A 378 15.37 -9.53 40.96
C ARG A 378 14.71 -10.56 40.03
N VAL A 379 14.22 -10.13 38.87
CA VAL A 379 13.60 -11.04 37.88
C VAL A 379 14.64 -11.92 37.19
N ILE A 380 15.86 -11.43 36.98
CA ILE A 380 16.94 -12.22 36.36
C ILE A 380 17.59 -13.20 37.34
N GLU A 381 17.66 -12.86 38.63
CA GLU A 381 18.27 -13.71 39.67
C GLU A 381 17.41 -14.93 40.05
N ARG A 382 16.09 -14.81 39.90
CA ARG A 382 15.09 -15.79 40.34
C ARG A 382 14.59 -16.65 39.19
#